data_AF-A0A7Y2FRG4-F1
#
_entry.id   AF-A0A7Y2FRG4-F1
#
_cell.length_a   1.000
_cell.length_b   1.000
_cell.length_c   1.000
_cell.angle_alpha   90.00
_cell.angle_beta   90.00
_cell.angle_gamma   90.00
#
_symmetry.space_group_name_H-M   'P 1'
#
loop_
_entity.id
_entity.type
_entity.pdbx_description
1 polymer ?
#
loop_
_entity_poly.entity_id
_entity_poly.type
_entity_poly.pdbx_seq_one_letter_code
_entity_poly.pdbx_strand_id
1 'polypeptide(L)'
;MHSLRMAFLVPAIADFAIGCLAIYRMIGVADDSLVPRGQFAGVAICWGVLLLVGLARPVERAWILRPTALVIACIGAAFVMGFMAGTVEAGRLAFVLVVCSALIWLCWAGWRQASQCVAAQNARDHDRP
;
A
#
# COMPACT_ATOMS: atom_id res chain seq x y z
N MET A 1 11.39 -15.79 -1.87
CA MET A 1 11.75 -14.47 -2.45
C MET A 1 10.70 -13.90 -3.40
N HIS A 2 10.12 -14.68 -4.33
CA HIS A 2 9.08 -14.18 -5.24
C HIS A 2 7.86 -13.55 -4.54
N SER A 3 7.32 -14.22 -3.53
CA SER A 3 6.21 -13.74 -2.70
C SER A 3 6.52 -12.41 -1.98
N LEU A 4 7.74 -12.23 -1.50
CA LEU A 4 8.17 -11.00 -0.85
C LEU A 4 8.20 -9.83 -1.83
N ARG A 5 8.67 -10.05 -3.07
CA ARG A 5 8.62 -9.02 -4.13
C ARG A 5 7.19 -8.63 -4.47
N MET A 6 6.25 -9.58 -4.52
CA MET A 6 4.84 -9.29 -4.76
C MET A 6 4.22 -8.41 -3.67
N ALA A 7 4.64 -8.58 -2.41
CA ALA A 7 4.17 -7.74 -1.29
C ALA A 7 4.57 -6.27 -1.41
N PHE A 8 5.61 -5.94 -2.20
CA PHE A 8 5.97 -4.56 -2.54
C PHE A 8 5.36 -4.12 -3.87
N LEU A 9 5.40 -4.97 -4.88
CA LEU A 9 5.00 -4.63 -6.24
C LEU A 9 3.48 -4.38 -6.35
N VAL A 10 2.65 -5.22 -5.76
CA VAL A 10 1.19 -5.13 -5.90
C VAL A 10 0.66 -3.84 -5.25
N PRO A 11 1.03 -3.49 -3.99
CA PRO A 11 0.63 -2.20 -3.42
C PRO A 11 1.21 -1.01 -4.19
N ALA A 12 2.45 -1.11 -4.70
CA ALA A 12 3.04 -0.02 -5.49
C ALA A 12 2.22 0.29 -6.75
N ILE A 13 1.84 -0.76 -7.50
CA ILE A 13 1.02 -0.62 -8.71
C ILE A 13 -0.36 -0.03 -8.34
N ALA A 14 -0.96 -0.45 -7.24
CA ALA A 14 -2.22 0.09 -6.77
C ALA A 14 -2.11 1.60 -6.46
N ASP A 15 -1.06 2.01 -5.75
CA ASP A 15 -0.82 3.42 -5.43
C ASP A 15 -0.57 4.28 -6.69
N PHE A 16 0.19 3.77 -7.66
CA PHE A 16 0.37 4.44 -8.94
C PHE A 16 -0.93 4.57 -9.73
N ALA A 17 -1.74 3.51 -9.80
CA ALA A 17 -3.02 3.53 -10.49
C ALA A 17 -3.98 4.56 -9.85
N ILE A 18 -4.02 4.63 -8.51
CA ILE A 18 -4.79 5.63 -7.77
C ILE A 18 -4.28 7.04 -8.06
N GLY A 19 -2.96 7.25 -8.03
CA GLY A 19 -2.33 8.53 -8.33
C GLY A 19 -2.64 9.02 -9.74
N CYS A 20 -2.47 8.14 -10.74
CA CYS A 20 -2.81 8.45 -12.14
C CYS A 20 -4.30 8.73 -12.34
N LEU A 21 -5.19 7.95 -11.70
CA LEU A 21 -6.63 8.17 -11.77
C LEU A 21 -7.03 9.51 -11.12
N ALA A 22 -6.41 9.86 -10.00
CA ALA A 22 -6.64 11.14 -9.33
C ALA A 22 -6.21 12.31 -10.23
N ILE A 23 -5.02 12.23 -10.84
CA ILE A 23 -4.55 13.24 -11.81
C ILE A 23 -5.49 13.34 -13.00
N TYR A 24 -5.88 12.21 -13.59
CA TYR A 24 -6.81 12.20 -14.74
C TYR A 24 -8.14 12.90 -14.40
N ARG A 25 -8.68 12.64 -13.21
CA ARG A 25 -9.90 13.30 -12.71
C ARG A 25 -9.75 14.80 -12.44
N MET A 26 -8.54 15.35 -12.46
CA MET A 26 -8.30 16.80 -12.40
C MET A 26 -8.23 17.44 -13.79
N ILE A 27 -7.90 16.65 -14.83
CA ILE A 27 -7.79 17.18 -16.18
C ILE A 27 -9.20 17.57 -16.66
N GLY A 28 -9.44 18.88 -16.79
CA GLY A 28 -10.72 19.43 -17.26
C GLY A 28 -11.72 19.85 -16.18
N VAL A 29 -11.35 19.78 -14.89
CA VAL A 29 -12.18 20.29 -13.77
C VAL A 29 -11.71 21.70 -13.41
N ALA A 30 -12.55 22.71 -13.68
CA ALA A 30 -12.24 24.13 -13.48
C ALA A 30 -12.62 24.68 -12.08
N ASP A 31 -13.06 23.82 -11.15
CA ASP A 31 -13.46 24.25 -9.80
C ASP A 31 -12.24 24.42 -8.88
N ASP A 32 -12.22 25.50 -8.10
CA ASP A 32 -11.22 25.86 -7.07
C ASP A 32 -11.06 24.82 -5.93
N SER A 33 -11.78 23.68 -5.99
CA SER A 33 -11.64 22.54 -5.07
C SER A 33 -10.46 21.60 -5.42
N LEU A 34 -9.52 22.04 -6.26
CA LEU A 34 -8.37 21.27 -6.75
C LEU A 34 -7.34 20.90 -5.65
N VAL A 35 -7.24 21.71 -4.60
CA VAL A 35 -6.14 21.65 -3.60
C VAL A 35 -6.09 20.35 -2.79
N PRO A 36 -7.19 19.71 -2.34
CA PRO A 36 -7.11 18.43 -1.65
C PRO A 36 -6.69 17.29 -2.58
N ARG A 37 -7.13 17.31 -3.84
CA ARG A 37 -7.00 16.16 -4.74
C ARG A 37 -5.57 16.00 -5.27
N GLY A 38 -4.89 17.11 -5.59
CA GLY A 38 -3.50 17.11 -6.09
C GLY A 38 -2.52 16.51 -5.08
N GLN A 39 -2.72 16.84 -3.81
CA GLN A 39 -1.92 16.33 -2.69
C GLN A 39 -2.10 14.80 -2.54
N PHE A 40 -3.33 14.29 -2.68
CA PHE A 40 -3.58 12.84 -2.69
C PHE A 40 -2.85 12.11 -3.81
N ALA A 41 -2.83 12.67 -5.02
CA ALA A 41 -2.10 12.07 -6.14
C ALA A 41 -0.59 12.05 -5.89
N GLY A 42 -0.03 13.15 -5.38
CA GLY A 42 1.39 13.24 -5.02
C GLY A 42 1.77 12.25 -3.93
N VAL A 43 0.98 12.13 -2.87
CA VAL A 43 1.20 11.16 -1.79
C VAL A 43 1.16 9.73 -2.32
N ALA A 44 0.16 9.37 -3.13
CA ALA A 44 0.03 8.04 -3.71
C ALA A 44 1.24 7.70 -4.61
N ILE A 45 1.66 8.62 -5.48
CA ILE A 45 2.84 8.41 -6.35
C ILE A 45 4.11 8.24 -5.51
N CYS A 46 4.34 9.11 -4.51
CA CYS A 46 5.51 9.00 -3.62
C CYS A 46 5.54 7.67 -2.87
N TRP A 47 4.38 7.18 -2.41
CA TRP A 47 4.25 5.89 -1.73
C TRP A 47 4.55 4.72 -2.67
N GLY A 48 4.02 4.76 -3.89
CA GLY A 48 4.32 3.81 -4.94
C GLY A 48 5.82 3.73 -5.26
N VAL A 49 6.49 4.88 -5.42
CA VAL A 49 7.95 4.94 -5.62
C VAL A 49 8.69 4.30 -4.44
N LEU A 50 8.32 4.64 -3.22
CA LEU A 50 8.97 4.12 -2.01
C LEU A 50 8.88 2.59 -1.91
N LEU A 51 7.75 2.01 -2.31
CA LEU A 51 7.56 0.57 -2.42
C LEU A 51 8.39 -0.06 -3.56
N LEU A 52 8.51 0.61 -4.71
CA LEU A 52 9.39 0.15 -5.80
C LEU A 52 10.86 0.16 -5.39
N VAL A 53 11.32 1.18 -4.65
CA VAL A 53 12.68 1.20 -4.09
C VAL A 53 12.86 0.05 -3.07
N GLY A 54 11.79 -0.30 -2.36
CA GLY A 54 11.70 -1.51 -1.53
C GLY A 54 12.09 -2.80 -2.26
N LEU A 55 11.75 -2.94 -3.55
CA LEU A 55 12.04 -4.14 -4.35
C LEU A 55 13.52 -4.42 -4.55
N ALA A 56 14.38 -3.39 -4.50
CA ALA A 56 15.81 -3.56 -4.70
C ALA A 56 16.45 -4.36 -3.55
N ARG A 57 15.98 -4.15 -2.32
CA ARG A 57 16.44 -4.84 -1.11
C ARG A 57 15.25 -5.21 -0.21
N PRO A 58 14.46 -6.20 -0.60
CA PRO A 58 13.13 -6.42 -0.03
C PRO A 58 13.16 -6.94 1.41
N VAL A 59 14.25 -7.59 1.84
CA VAL A 59 14.43 -8.04 3.23
C VAL A 59 14.81 -6.86 4.13
N GLU A 60 15.83 -6.08 3.76
CA GLU A 60 16.28 -4.89 4.50
C GLU A 60 15.18 -3.83 4.61
N ARG A 61 14.35 -3.70 3.58
CA ARG A 61 13.30 -2.67 3.48
C ARG A 61 11.91 -3.18 3.87
N ALA A 62 11.81 -4.38 4.46
CA ALA A 62 10.54 -4.97 4.88
C ALA A 62 9.78 -4.14 5.94
N TRP A 63 10.47 -3.24 6.65
CA TRP A 63 9.85 -2.31 7.58
C TRP A 63 8.82 -1.38 6.92
N ILE A 64 8.95 -1.12 5.60
CA ILE A 64 8.02 -0.30 4.81
C ILE A 64 6.63 -0.95 4.71
N LEU A 65 6.53 -2.28 4.75
CA LEU A 65 5.26 -2.99 4.57
C LEU A 65 4.26 -2.73 5.71
N ARG A 66 4.76 -2.43 6.92
CA ARG A 66 3.91 -2.11 8.09
C ARG A 66 3.16 -0.78 7.94
N PRO A 67 3.82 0.37 7.70
CA PRO A 67 3.11 1.63 7.47
C PRO A 67 2.23 1.55 6.21
N THR A 68 2.61 0.80 5.17
CA THR A 68 1.73 0.56 4.02
C THR A 68 0.44 -0.17 4.41
N ALA A 69 0.53 -1.26 5.18
CA ALA A 69 -0.65 -1.96 5.68
C ALA A 69 -1.55 -1.05 6.55
N LEU A 70 -0.95 -0.19 7.37
CA LEU A 70 -1.68 0.78 8.19
C LEU A 70 -2.43 1.80 7.32
N VAL A 71 -1.79 2.39 6.32
CA VAL A 71 -2.43 3.32 5.38
C VAL A 71 -3.62 2.67 4.69
N ILE A 72 -3.46 1.43 4.22
CA ILE A 72 -4.53 0.66 3.56
C ILE A 72 -5.70 0.40 4.52
N ALA A 73 -5.42 0.10 5.79
CA ALA A 73 -6.44 -0.07 6.81
C ALA A 73 -7.20 1.24 7.08
N CYS A 74 -6.50 2.38 7.15
CA CYS A 74 -7.14 3.70 7.29
C CYS A 74 -8.04 4.02 6.09
N ILE A 75 -7.64 3.67 4.87
CA ILE A 75 -8.48 3.83 3.67
C ILE A 75 -9.76 3.00 3.81
N GLY A 76 -9.64 1.72 4.19
CA GLY A 76 -10.81 0.86 4.43
C GLY A 76 -11.76 1.45 5.48
N ALA A 77 -11.22 1.96 6.59
CA ALA A 77 -11.99 2.61 7.65
C ALA A 77 -12.72 3.89 7.16
N ALA A 78 -12.08 4.70 6.31
CA ALA A 78 -12.70 5.88 5.72
C ALA A 78 -13.91 5.51 4.85
N PHE A 79 -13.83 4.41 4.08
CA PHE A 79 -14.95 3.91 3.29
C PHE A 79 -16.09 3.38 4.16
N VAL A 80 -15.78 2.71 5.28
CA VAL A 80 -16.79 2.30 6.26
C VAL A 80 -17.51 3.52 6.84
N MET A 81 -16.77 4.55 7.26
CA MET A 81 -17.37 5.80 7.74
C MET A 81 -18.25 6.47 6.67
N GLY A 82 -17.79 6.51 5.41
CA GLY A 82 -18.57 7.04 4.30
C GLY A 82 -19.87 6.28 4.05
N PHE A 83 -19.85 4.95 4.19
CA PHE A 83 -21.06 4.12 4.10
C PHE A 83 -22.03 4.40 5.24
N MET A 84 -21.54 4.48 6.48
CA MET A 84 -22.37 4.83 7.65
C MET A 84 -23.00 6.23 7.51
N ALA A 85 -22.34 7.15 6.82
CA ALA A 85 -22.84 8.48 6.49
C ALA A 85 -23.78 8.51 5.25
N GLY A 86 -24.05 7.37 4.61
CA GLY A 86 -24.90 7.30 3.41
C GLY A 86 -24.27 7.86 2.12
N THR A 87 -22.96 8.14 2.12
CA THR A 87 -22.23 8.72 0.98
C THR A 87 -21.62 7.68 0.03
N VAL A 88 -21.54 6.42 0.48
CA VAL A 88 -20.93 5.31 -0.26
C VAL A 88 -21.94 4.17 -0.41
N GLU A 89 -22.06 3.65 -1.62
CA GLU A 89 -22.90 2.48 -1.93
C GLU A 89 -22.32 1.18 -1.36
N ALA A 90 -23.18 0.25 -0.94
CA ALA A 90 -22.78 -1.03 -0.36
C ALA A 90 -21.84 -1.85 -1.28
N GLY A 91 -22.11 -1.86 -2.60
CA GLY A 91 -21.27 -2.57 -3.57
C GLY A 91 -19.84 -1.99 -3.65
N ARG A 92 -19.72 -0.67 -3.58
CA ARG A 92 -18.42 0.02 -3.58
C ARG A 92 -17.66 -0.25 -2.29
N LEU A 93 -18.35 -0.22 -1.15
CA LEU A 93 -17.76 -0.59 0.15
C LEU A 93 -17.22 -2.02 0.11
N ALA A 94 -18.03 -2.99 -0.32
CA ALA A 94 -17.65 -4.39 -0.36
C ALA A 94 -16.40 -4.62 -1.22
N PHE A 95 -16.34 -4.02 -2.41
CA PHE A 95 -15.18 -4.09 -3.28
C PHE A 95 -13.92 -3.53 -2.60
N VAL A 96 -14.01 -2.33 -2.00
CA VAL A 96 -12.87 -1.70 -1.33
C VAL A 96 -12.38 -2.54 -0.15
N LEU A 97 -13.29 -3.08 0.66
CA LEU A 97 -12.91 -3.94 1.79
C LEU A 97 -12.18 -5.20 1.32
N VAL A 98 -12.66 -5.87 0.27
CA VAL A 98 -11.98 -7.05 -0.30
C VAL A 98 -10.57 -6.69 -0.76
N VAL A 99 -10.41 -5.60 -1.50
CA VAL A 99 -9.10 -5.14 -1.98
C VAL A 99 -8.17 -4.77 -0.83
N CYS A 100 -8.65 -3.98 0.13
CA CYS A 100 -7.88 -3.58 1.31
C CYS A 100 -7.44 -4.80 2.12
N SER A 101 -8.33 -5.75 2.38
CA SER A 101 -8.00 -6.98 3.11
C SER A 101 -6.95 -7.82 2.38
N ALA A 102 -7.06 -7.96 1.05
CA ALA A 102 -6.08 -8.68 0.25
C ALA A 102 -4.70 -8.02 0.30
N LEU A 103 -4.63 -6.70 0.18
CA LEU A 103 -3.36 -5.96 0.23
C LEU A 103 -2.74 -5.97 1.63
N ILE A 104 -3.54 -5.83 2.69
CA ILE A 104 -3.06 -5.96 4.08
C ILE A 104 -2.48 -7.35 4.31
N TRP A 105 -3.17 -8.39 3.84
CA TRP A 105 -2.68 -9.76 3.94
C TRP A 105 -1.37 -9.96 3.18
N LEU A 106 -1.23 -9.40 1.98
CA LEU A 106 0.02 -9.40 1.21
C LEU A 106 1.17 -8.70 1.95
N CYS A 107 0.94 -7.51 2.49
CA CYS A 107 1.94 -6.78 3.28
C CYS A 107 2.35 -7.57 4.52
N TRP A 108 1.40 -8.19 5.22
CA TRP A 108 1.67 -9.01 6.41
C TRP A 108 2.46 -10.28 6.07
N ALA A 109 2.06 -11.00 5.01
CA ALA A 109 2.75 -12.19 4.53
C ALA A 109 4.18 -11.87 4.08
N GLY A 110 4.37 -10.77 3.35
CA GLY A 110 5.69 -10.28 2.96
C GLY A 110 6.55 -9.95 4.19
N TRP A 111 6.02 -9.19 5.14
CA TRP A 111 6.76 -8.84 6.35
C TRP A 111 7.18 -10.07 7.15
N ARG A 112 6.29 -11.05 7.34
CA ARG A 112 6.60 -12.31 8.03
C ARG A 112 7.72 -13.08 7.34
N GLN A 113 7.70 -13.15 6.01
CA GLN A 113 8.74 -13.82 5.24
C GLN A 113 10.11 -13.12 5.37
N ALA A 114 10.13 -11.78 5.37
CA ALA A 114 11.36 -11.04 5.60
C ALA A 114 11.93 -11.27 7.00
N SER A 115 11.07 -11.30 8.04
CA SER A 115 11.51 -11.61 9.41
C SER A 115 12.12 -13.00 9.52
N GLN A 116 11.57 -14.01 8.82
CA GLN A 116 12.17 -15.35 8.76
C GLN A 116 13.53 -15.34 8.08
N CYS A 117 13.69 -14.59 7.00
CA CYS A 117 14.99 -14.46 6.32
C CYS A 117 16.05 -13.81 7.21
N VAL A 118 15.71 -12.75 7.94
CA VAL A 118 16.62 -12.08 8.89
C VAL A 118 17.03 -13.04 10.01
N ALA A 119 16.07 -13.77 10.59
CA ALA A 119 16.38 -14.76 11.63
C ALA A 119 17.33 -15.87 11.12
N ALA A 120 17.13 -16.35 9.90
CA ALA A 120 17.99 -17.35 9.28
C ALA A 120 19.40 -16.83 8.92
N GLN A 121 19.55 -15.51 8.70
CA GLN A 121 20.85 -14.88 8.50
C GLN A 121 21.59 -14.75 9.84
N ASN A 122 20.92 -14.24 10.87
CA ASN A 122 21.50 -14.07 12.20
C ASN A 122 21.97 -15.40 12.80
N ALA A 123 21.23 -16.50 12.57
CA ALA A 123 21.63 -17.82 13.02
C ALA A 123 22.93 -18.30 12.36
N ARG A 124 23.11 -18.07 11.06
CA ARG A 124 24.34 -18.44 10.34
C ARG A 124 25.54 -17.61 10.74
N ASP A 125 25.35 -16.33 11.04
CA ASP A 125 26.43 -15.47 11.48
C ASP A 125 26.88 -15.82 12.91
N HIS A 126 25.99 -16.37 13.74
CA HIS A 126 26.35 -16.84 15.08
C HIS A 126 27.20 -18.13 15.06
N ASP A 127 27.03 -18.97 14.02
CA ASP A 127 27.79 -20.22 13.83
C ASP A 127 29.15 -20.02 13.13
N ARG A 128 29.51 -18.78 12.76
CA ARG A 128 30.83 -18.47 12.19
C ARG A 128 31.84 -18.19 13.32
N PRO A 129 32.93 -18.97 13.43
CA PRO A 129 33.93 -18.83 14.49
C PRO A 129 34.78 -17.56 14.37
#